data_AF-A0A9Q9F1X7-F1
#
_entry.id   AF-A0A9Q9F1X7-F1
#
_cell.length_a   1.000
_cell.length_b   1.000
_cell.length_c   1.000
_cell.angle_alpha   90.00
_cell.angle_beta   90.00
_cell.angle_gamma   90.00
#
_symmetry.space_group_name_H-M   'P 1'
#
loop_
_entity.id
_entity.type
_entity.pdbx_description
1 polymer ?
#
loop_
_entity_poly.entity_id
_entity_poly.type
_entity_poly.pdbx_seq_one_letter_code
_entity_poly.pdbx_strand_id
1 'polypeptide(L)'
;MDDRTLKLLLLQNYQLLERLDPDKAELYQQYKEILREGIVYDYSTMFDELPREEDCIPFEISEEVIEIVHMFIHIGKSIRVSHYEMKVPYYFLGFNHHDDDEWHHARYAEHYLRRLDEQQDLDLTSYHLRTEKKSYLSSYRDMLKVYHPYQYDDYLTYEVLESILNCYTHK
;
A
#
# COMPACT_ATOMS: atom_id res chain seq x y z
N MET A 1 -11.08 15.64 -23.29
CA MET A 1 -12.39 14.98 -23.47
C MET A 1 -13.43 15.93 -22.89
N ASP A 2 -14.53 16.20 -23.59
CA ASP A 2 -15.56 17.12 -23.09
C ASP A 2 -16.35 16.48 -21.94
N ASP A 3 -16.75 17.26 -20.94
CA ASP A 3 -17.53 16.82 -19.76
C ASP A 3 -18.85 16.15 -20.18
N ARG A 4 -19.43 16.64 -21.28
CA ARG A 4 -20.65 16.09 -21.88
C ARG A 4 -20.46 14.68 -22.44
N THR A 5 -19.27 14.38 -22.97
CA THR A 5 -18.92 13.04 -23.46
C THR A 5 -18.75 12.07 -22.30
N LEU A 6 -18.13 12.49 -21.20
CA LEU A 6 -17.99 11.67 -19.98
C LEU A 6 -19.35 11.32 -19.38
N LYS A 7 -20.26 12.29 -19.28
CA LYS A 7 -21.64 12.06 -18.81
C LYS A 7 -22.40 11.07 -19.71
N LEU A 8 -22.22 11.16 -21.02
CA LEU A 8 -22.83 10.21 -21.95
C LEU A 8 -22.28 8.78 -21.75
N LEU A 9 -20.97 8.64 -21.53
CA LEU A 9 -20.35 7.35 -21.24
C LEU A 9 -20.85 6.76 -19.92
N LEU A 10 -20.93 7.56 -18.86
CA LEU A 10 -21.48 7.10 -17.57
C LEU A 10 -22.93 6.63 -17.73
N LEU A 11 -23.75 7.38 -18.45
CA LEU A 11 -25.15 7.01 -18.71
C LEU A 11 -25.26 5.69 -19.48
N GLN A 12 -24.41 5.47 -20.48
CA GLN A 12 -24.36 4.20 -21.21
C GLN A 12 -23.91 3.04 -20.31
N ASN A 13 -22.93 3.26 -19.43
CA ASN A 13 -22.47 2.24 -18.48
C ASN A 13 -23.58 1.84 -17.50
N TYR A 14 -24.32 2.79 -16.93
CA TYR A 14 -25.44 2.45 -16.03
C TYR A 14 -26.58 1.71 -16.74
N GLN A 15 -26.82 1.97 -18.04
CA GLN A 15 -27.77 1.18 -18.83
C GLN A 15 -27.32 -0.27 -19.03
N LEU A 16 -26.01 -0.51 -19.12
CA LEU A 16 -25.46 -1.86 -19.20
C LEU A 16 -25.53 -2.55 -17.83
N LEU A 17 -25.14 -1.86 -16.76
CA LEU A 17 -25.15 -2.39 -15.40
C LEU A 17 -26.56 -2.81 -14.95
N GLU A 18 -27.59 -2.03 -15.28
CA GLU A 18 -28.99 -2.40 -15.06
C GLU A 18 -29.40 -3.75 -15.67
N ARG A 19 -28.77 -4.15 -16.79
CA ARG A 19 -29.03 -5.44 -17.45
C ARG A 19 -28.15 -6.57 -16.91
N LEU A 20 -26.94 -6.24 -16.46
CA LEU A 20 -25.94 -7.20 -15.99
C LEU A 20 -26.11 -7.54 -14.51
N ASP A 21 -26.61 -6.59 -13.72
CA ASP A 21 -26.86 -6.72 -12.29
C ASP A 21 -28.27 -6.22 -11.96
N PRO A 22 -29.30 -7.08 -12.18
CA PRO A 22 -30.70 -6.72 -11.94
C PRO A 22 -30.99 -6.40 -10.47
N ASP A 23 -30.20 -6.94 -9.53
CA ASP A 23 -30.39 -6.74 -8.09
C ASP A 23 -30.13 -5.29 -7.67
N LYS A 24 -29.28 -4.57 -8.42
CA LYS A 24 -29.01 -3.14 -8.26
C LYS A 24 -29.69 -2.24 -9.31
N ALA A 25 -30.64 -2.76 -10.09
CA ALA A 25 -31.26 -2.04 -11.20
C ALA A 25 -31.88 -0.68 -10.79
N GLU A 26 -32.55 -0.62 -9.64
CA GLU A 26 -33.14 0.62 -9.12
C GLU A 26 -32.08 1.70 -8.84
N LEU A 27 -30.94 1.31 -8.26
CA LEU A 27 -29.82 2.21 -8.00
C LEU A 27 -29.27 2.80 -9.30
N TYR A 28 -29.06 1.96 -10.32
CA TYR A 28 -28.60 2.43 -11.63
C TYR A 28 -29.62 3.31 -12.34
N GLN A 29 -30.92 3.10 -12.12
CA GLN A 29 -31.96 4.00 -12.62
C GLN A 29 -31.87 5.40 -11.99
N GLN A 30 -31.71 5.48 -10.67
CA GLN A 30 -31.52 6.73 -9.96
C GLN A 30 -30.29 7.49 -10.48
N TYR A 31 -29.16 6.80 -10.64
CA TYR A 31 -27.93 7.38 -11.18
C TYR A 31 -28.09 7.90 -12.62
N LYS A 32 -28.83 7.20 -13.49
CA LYS A 32 -29.15 7.70 -14.83
C LYS A 32 -30.01 8.96 -14.79
N GLU A 33 -30.94 9.06 -13.85
CA GLU A 33 -31.83 10.21 -13.70
C GLU A 33 -31.04 11.45 -13.27
N ILE A 34 -30.18 11.30 -12.25
CA ILE A 34 -29.23 12.34 -11.80
C ILE A 34 -28.38 12.88 -12.97
N LEU A 35 -27.85 12.00 -13.82
CA LEU A 35 -27.05 12.39 -14.98
C LEU A 35 -27.87 13.09 -16.08
N ARG A 36 -29.11 12.65 -16.33
CA ARG A 36 -29.99 13.25 -17.35
C ARG A 36 -30.46 14.63 -16.97
N GLU A 37 -30.81 14.82 -15.70
CA GLU A 37 -31.31 16.08 -15.18
C GLU A 37 -30.19 17.06 -14.83
N GLY A 38 -28.95 16.55 -14.69
CA GLY A 38 -27.80 17.38 -14.37
C GLY A 38 -27.81 17.85 -12.91
N ILE A 39 -28.28 17.01 -11.98
CA ILE A 39 -28.36 17.31 -10.55
C ILE A 39 -26.96 17.18 -9.93
N VAL A 40 -26.16 18.25 -10.05
CA VAL A 40 -24.76 18.26 -9.61
C VAL A 40 -24.60 17.97 -8.11
N TYR A 41 -25.58 18.35 -7.29
CA TYR A 41 -25.57 18.11 -5.84
C TYR A 41 -25.44 16.62 -5.49
N ASP A 42 -26.08 15.73 -6.28
CA ASP A 42 -26.13 14.30 -5.99
C ASP A 42 -24.98 13.52 -6.65
N TYR A 43 -24.06 14.18 -7.37
CA TYR A 43 -22.98 13.48 -8.07
C TYR A 43 -22.07 12.72 -7.11
N SER A 44 -21.83 13.23 -5.90
CA SER A 44 -21.03 12.52 -4.89
C SER A 44 -21.59 11.14 -4.56
N THR A 45 -22.92 11.02 -4.45
CA THR A 45 -23.60 9.76 -4.09
C THR A 45 -23.40 8.66 -5.13
N MET A 46 -23.12 9.04 -6.38
CA MET A 46 -22.82 8.12 -7.47
C MET A 46 -21.44 7.46 -7.34
N PHE A 47 -20.56 8.06 -6.52
CA PHE A 47 -19.18 7.65 -6.31
C PHE A 47 -18.92 7.22 -4.85
N ASP A 48 -19.96 6.98 -4.05
CA ASP A 48 -19.80 6.59 -2.63
C ASP A 48 -19.02 5.28 -2.45
N GLU A 49 -18.99 4.40 -3.45
CA GLU A 49 -18.16 3.18 -3.46
C GLU A 49 -16.68 3.46 -3.75
N LEU A 50 -16.34 4.65 -4.27
CA LEU A 50 -14.97 5.06 -4.56
C LEU A 50 -14.42 5.91 -3.41
N PRO A 51 -13.14 5.73 -3.04
CA PRO A 51 -12.50 6.63 -2.09
C PRO A 51 -12.47 8.05 -2.65
N ARG A 52 -12.63 9.03 -1.77
CA ARG A 52 -12.38 10.43 -2.15
C ARG A 52 -10.90 10.61 -2.43
N GLU A 53 -10.55 11.66 -3.17
CA GLU A 53 -9.14 11.97 -3.46
C GLU A 53 -8.30 12.11 -2.19
N GLU A 54 -8.88 12.65 -1.11
CA GLU A 54 -8.25 12.77 0.21
C GLU A 54 -8.00 11.43 0.92
N ASP A 55 -8.80 10.39 0.60
CA ASP A 55 -8.67 9.05 1.16
C ASP A 55 -7.80 8.12 0.30
N CYS A 56 -7.43 8.57 -0.90
CA CYS A 56 -6.54 7.84 -1.79
C CYS A 56 -5.15 7.73 -1.18
N ILE A 57 -4.48 6.60 -1.40
CA ILE A 57 -3.09 6.42 -0.99
C ILE A 57 -2.20 7.25 -1.95
N PRO A 58 -1.42 8.22 -1.45
CA PRO A 58 -0.54 9.02 -2.29
C PRO A 58 0.54 8.17 -2.96
N PHE A 59 1.07 8.68 -4.08
CA PHE A 59 2.13 8.01 -4.82
C PHE A 59 3.40 7.87 -3.97
N GLU A 60 3.76 8.92 -3.24
CA GLU A 60 4.95 9.00 -2.40
C GLU A 60 4.92 7.97 -1.27
N ILE A 61 3.74 7.72 -0.70
CA ILE A 61 3.54 6.69 0.32
C ILE A 61 3.71 5.29 -0.27
N SER A 62 3.20 5.09 -1.49
CA SER A 62 3.34 3.82 -2.21
C SER A 62 4.80 3.50 -2.51
N GLU A 63 5.54 4.50 -3.00
CA GLU A 63 6.98 4.41 -3.27
C GLU A 63 7.77 4.11 -1.99
N GLU A 64 7.53 4.86 -0.91
CA GLU A 64 8.19 4.65 0.38
C GLU A 64 7.97 3.24 0.94
N VAL A 65 6.74 2.70 0.85
CA VAL A 65 6.46 1.32 1.28
C VAL A 65 7.22 0.30 0.43
N ILE A 66 7.28 0.48 -0.89
CA ILE A 66 8.03 -0.42 -1.78
C ILE A 66 9.51 -0.41 -1.41
N GLU A 67 10.10 0.77 -1.20
CA GLU A 67 11.50 0.91 -0.81
C GLU A 67 11.80 0.20 0.52
N ILE A 68 10.95 0.40 1.53
CA ILE A 68 11.09 -0.27 2.82
C ILE A 68 11.03 -1.78 2.66
N VAL A 69 10.04 -2.30 1.94
CA VAL A 69 9.87 -3.74 1.72
C VAL A 69 11.06 -4.33 0.95
N HIS A 70 11.51 -3.66 -0.11
CA HIS A 70 12.69 -4.06 -0.88
C HIS A 70 13.98 -4.06 -0.04
N MET A 71 14.17 -3.07 0.83
CA MET A 71 15.28 -3.06 1.78
C MET A 71 15.26 -4.31 2.66
N PHE A 72 14.11 -4.70 3.22
CA PHE A 72 14.01 -5.93 4.03
C PHE A 72 14.26 -7.21 3.23
N ILE A 73 13.82 -7.27 1.96
CA ILE A 73 14.14 -8.38 1.06
C ILE A 73 15.66 -8.46 0.85
N HIS A 74 16.32 -7.33 0.57
CA HIS A 74 17.76 -7.27 0.35
C HIS A 74 18.55 -7.67 1.61
N ILE A 75 18.12 -7.19 2.78
CA ILE A 75 18.67 -7.60 4.08
C ILE A 75 18.56 -9.12 4.26
N GLY A 76 17.36 -9.68 4.10
CA GLY A 76 17.10 -11.12 4.27
C GLY A 76 17.91 -11.98 3.29
N LYS A 77 18.01 -11.55 2.03
CA LYS A 77 18.83 -12.21 1.00
C LYS A 77 20.32 -12.18 1.38
N SER A 78 20.83 -11.03 1.82
CA SER A 78 22.24 -10.85 2.20
C SER A 78 22.64 -11.71 3.39
N ILE A 79 21.78 -11.77 4.42
CA ILE A 79 21.96 -12.61 5.60
C ILE A 79 21.98 -14.10 5.21
N ARG A 80 21.02 -14.53 4.39
CA ARG A 80 20.89 -15.93 3.96
C ARG A 80 22.09 -16.40 3.13
N VAL A 81 22.54 -15.59 2.17
CA VAL A 81 23.67 -15.97 1.30
C VAL A 81 25.00 -15.96 2.08
N SER A 82 25.20 -14.98 2.95
CA SER A 82 26.45 -14.84 3.71
C SER A 82 26.50 -15.67 4.99
N HIS A 83 25.38 -16.30 5.39
CA HIS A 83 25.23 -17.06 6.63
C HIS A 83 25.56 -16.24 7.88
N TYR A 84 25.19 -14.95 7.88
CA TYR A 84 25.42 -14.07 9.03
C TYR A 84 24.43 -14.35 10.16
N GLU A 85 24.93 -14.38 11.40
CA GLU A 85 24.10 -14.45 12.59
C GLU A 85 23.87 -13.03 13.14
N MET A 86 22.69 -12.47 12.86
CA MET A 86 22.32 -11.15 13.36
C MET A 86 21.80 -11.24 14.80
N LYS A 87 22.32 -10.39 15.69
CA LYS A 87 21.86 -10.30 17.09
C LYS A 87 20.60 -9.46 17.27
N VAL A 88 20.25 -8.67 16.25
CA VAL A 88 19.11 -7.75 16.24
C VAL A 88 18.02 -8.28 15.30
N PRO A 89 16.74 -7.98 15.57
CA PRO A 89 15.65 -8.33 14.65
C PRO A 89 15.91 -7.74 13.26
N TYR A 90 15.61 -8.50 12.21
CA TYR A 90 15.80 -8.08 10.81
C TYR A 90 14.60 -8.38 9.91
N TYR A 91 13.48 -8.79 10.51
CA TYR A 91 12.25 -9.08 9.78
C TYR A 91 11.39 -7.83 9.66
N PHE A 92 10.73 -7.66 8.52
CA PHE A 92 9.73 -6.62 8.35
C PHE A 92 8.53 -6.88 9.28
N LEU A 93 8.17 -5.89 10.11
CA LEU A 93 7.09 -6.04 11.09
C LEU A 93 5.77 -5.40 10.66
N GLY A 94 5.75 -4.64 9.57
CA GLY A 94 4.55 -3.90 9.12
C GLY A 94 4.49 -2.47 9.67
N PHE A 95 3.31 -1.88 9.51
CA PHE A 95 2.95 -0.52 9.92
C PHE A 95 1.72 -0.55 10.82
N ASN A 96 1.53 0.47 11.65
CA ASN A 96 0.42 0.57 12.58
C ASN A 96 -0.87 1.10 11.93
N HIS A 97 -1.92 0.28 11.89
CA HIS A 97 -3.24 0.68 11.37
C HIS A 97 -4.00 1.71 12.23
N HIS A 98 -3.59 1.89 13.48
CA HIS A 98 -4.23 2.82 14.42
C HIS A 98 -3.47 4.15 14.55
N ASP A 99 -2.41 4.33 13.77
CA ASP A 99 -1.65 5.56 13.71
C ASP A 99 -2.02 6.30 12.42
N ASP A 100 -2.53 7.52 12.56
CA ASP A 100 -2.99 8.32 11.42
C ASP A 100 -1.84 8.59 10.41
N ASP A 101 -0.60 8.68 10.90
CA ASP A 101 0.58 8.89 10.06
C ASP A 101 1.02 7.63 9.29
N GLU A 102 0.63 6.44 9.76
CA GLU A 102 0.99 5.15 9.15
C GLU A 102 -0.19 4.42 8.48
N TRP A 103 -1.42 4.92 8.60
CA TRP A 103 -2.61 4.24 8.11
C TRP A 103 -2.53 3.94 6.61
N HIS A 104 -2.10 4.92 5.81
CA HIS A 104 -1.92 4.73 4.37
C HIS A 104 -0.79 3.73 4.06
N HIS A 105 0.33 3.79 4.79
CA HIS A 105 1.43 2.83 4.64
C HIS A 105 0.97 1.40 4.94
N ALA A 106 0.20 1.23 6.02
CA ALA A 106 -0.33 -0.06 6.43
C ALA A 106 -1.24 -0.66 5.36
N ARG A 107 -2.19 0.14 4.84
CA ARG A 107 -3.09 -0.29 3.75
C ARG A 107 -2.35 -0.64 2.48
N TYR A 108 -1.36 0.17 2.09
CA TYR A 108 -0.59 -0.11 0.87
C TYR A 108 0.30 -1.35 1.05
N ALA A 109 0.95 -1.49 2.21
CA ALA A 109 1.79 -2.65 2.52
C ALA A 109 0.98 -3.95 2.45
N GLU A 110 -0.23 -3.99 3.01
CA GLU A 110 -1.11 -5.16 2.88
C GLU A 110 -1.42 -5.49 1.42
N HIS A 111 -1.75 -4.48 0.61
CA HIS A 111 -2.02 -4.68 -0.81
C HIS A 111 -0.79 -5.21 -1.55
N TYR A 112 0.37 -4.62 -1.30
CA TYR A 112 1.62 -4.94 -1.96
C TYR A 112 2.15 -6.32 -1.56
N LEU A 113 2.12 -6.65 -0.27
CA LEU A 113 2.58 -7.93 0.25
C LEU A 113 1.75 -9.12 -0.22
N ARG A 114 0.45 -8.96 -0.44
CA ARG A 114 -0.38 -10.03 -1.04
C ARG A 114 0.13 -10.46 -2.42
N ARG A 115 0.74 -9.55 -3.18
CA ARG A 115 1.34 -9.84 -4.48
C ARG A 115 2.74 -10.45 -4.37
N LEU A 116 3.49 -10.07 -3.33
CA LEU A 116 4.84 -10.58 -3.07
C LEU A 116 4.86 -11.96 -2.41
N ASP A 117 3.87 -12.30 -1.60
CA ASP A 117 3.79 -13.61 -0.93
C ASP A 117 3.75 -14.76 -1.95
N GLU A 118 3.14 -14.52 -3.10
CA GLU A 118 3.16 -15.45 -4.25
C GLU A 118 4.58 -15.73 -4.78
N GLN A 119 5.55 -14.85 -4.50
CA GLN A 119 6.94 -14.93 -4.96
C GLN A 119 7.92 -15.44 -3.89
N GLN A 120 7.51 -15.54 -2.63
CA GLN A 120 8.32 -16.01 -1.49
C GLN A 120 9.65 -15.26 -1.24
N ASP A 121 9.77 -14.02 -1.71
CA ASP A 121 11.03 -13.26 -1.60
C ASP A 121 11.27 -12.64 -0.21
N LEU A 122 10.23 -12.56 0.63
CA LEU A 122 10.27 -11.98 1.97
C LEU A 122 9.72 -12.96 3.03
N ASP A 123 10.42 -13.11 4.15
CA ASP A 123 9.89 -13.85 5.30
C ASP A 123 8.86 -12.99 6.06
N LEU A 124 7.58 -13.31 5.84
CA LEU A 124 6.44 -12.64 6.46
C LEU A 124 5.96 -13.33 7.75
N THR A 125 6.65 -14.35 8.26
CA THR A 125 6.23 -15.08 9.46
C THR A 125 6.07 -14.13 10.65
N SER A 126 7.06 -13.27 10.89
CA SER A 126 7.01 -12.27 11.96
C SER A 126 5.95 -11.21 11.74
N TYR A 127 5.64 -10.91 10.47
CA TYR A 127 4.56 -10.01 10.11
C TYR A 127 3.21 -10.65 10.48
N HIS A 128 2.91 -11.86 10.03
CA HIS A 128 1.60 -12.50 10.28
C HIS A 128 1.36 -12.87 11.75
N LEU A 129 2.41 -13.16 12.53
CA LEU A 129 2.28 -13.49 13.95
C LEU A 129 1.83 -12.30 14.82
N ARG A 130 1.98 -11.06 14.33
CA ARG A 130 1.62 -9.86 15.09
C ARG A 130 0.31 -9.28 14.58
N THR A 131 -0.75 -9.46 15.36
CA THR A 131 -2.06 -8.84 15.11
C THR A 131 -2.02 -7.33 15.32
N GLU A 132 -1.27 -6.87 16.32
CA GLU A 132 -1.05 -5.45 16.58
C GLU A 132 0.36 -5.05 16.16
N LYS A 133 0.44 -4.03 15.30
CA LYS A 133 1.69 -3.47 14.81
C LYS A 133 2.01 -2.21 15.61
N LYS A 134 3.27 -2.06 15.99
CA LYS A 134 3.76 -0.80 16.58
C LYS A 134 4.13 0.16 15.46
N SER A 135 4.15 1.45 15.76
CA SER A 135 4.72 2.46 14.87
C SER A 135 6.22 2.18 14.66
N TYR A 136 6.63 2.10 13.41
CA TYR A 136 8.02 1.84 12.98
C TYR A 136 8.45 2.76 11.83
N LEU A 137 7.58 3.61 11.31
CA LEU A 137 7.85 4.42 10.13
C LEU A 137 9.09 5.30 10.30
N SER A 138 9.25 5.93 11.47
CA SER A 138 10.46 6.71 11.77
C SER A 138 11.73 5.86 11.75
N SER A 139 11.71 4.68 12.35
CA SER A 139 12.82 3.72 12.31
C SER A 139 13.12 3.26 10.87
N TYR A 140 12.09 2.94 10.07
CA TYR A 140 12.28 2.54 8.68
C TYR A 140 12.91 3.67 7.85
N ARG A 141 12.49 4.92 8.03
CA ARG A 141 13.10 6.08 7.39
C ARG A 141 14.56 6.26 7.77
N ASP A 142 14.91 6.03 9.04
CA ASP A 142 16.30 6.08 9.49
C ASP A 142 17.14 4.94 8.92
N MET A 143 16.57 3.74 8.82
CA MET A 143 17.20 2.60 8.12
C MET A 143 17.45 2.91 6.64
N LEU A 144 16.47 3.49 5.93
CA LEU A 144 16.60 3.86 4.52
C LEU A 144 17.77 4.84 4.28
N LYS A 145 17.96 5.83 5.16
CA LYS A 145 19.10 6.76 5.07
C LYS A 145 20.45 6.05 5.07
N VAL A 146 20.59 4.99 5.88
CA VAL A 146 21.81 4.18 5.95
C VAL A 146 21.90 3.21 4.76
N TYR A 147 20.76 2.71 4.29
CA TYR A 147 20.67 1.73 3.22
C TYR A 147 20.90 2.29 1.81
N HIS A 148 20.38 3.48 1.47
CA HIS A 148 20.39 4.03 0.10
C HIS A 148 21.76 4.03 -0.61
N PRO A 149 22.90 4.30 0.07
CA PRO A 149 24.21 4.20 -0.57
C PRO A 149 24.56 2.81 -1.11
N TYR A 150 23.94 1.75 -0.57
CA TYR A 150 24.23 0.35 -0.82
C TYR A 150 23.09 -0.39 -1.54
N GLN A 151 22.02 0.32 -1.93
CA GLN A 151 20.81 -0.31 -2.48
C GLN A 151 21.03 -1.05 -3.81
N TYR A 152 22.12 -0.74 -4.52
CA TYR A 152 22.49 -1.35 -5.79
C TYR A 152 23.58 -2.43 -5.65
N ASP A 153 24.08 -2.65 -4.44
CA ASP A 153 25.00 -3.75 -4.18
C ASP A 153 24.25 -5.08 -4.32
N ASP A 154 24.92 -6.13 -4.78
CA ASP A 154 24.28 -7.45 -4.89
C ASP A 154 23.91 -8.04 -3.51
N TYR A 155 24.76 -7.74 -2.52
CA TYR A 155 24.64 -8.17 -1.12
C TYR A 155 25.27 -7.15 -0.18
N LEU A 156 24.65 -6.97 0.99
CA LEU A 156 25.14 -6.09 2.06
C LEU A 156 26.19 -6.79 2.93
N THR A 157 27.24 -6.07 3.32
CA THR A 157 28.24 -6.59 4.28
C THR A 157 27.66 -6.64 5.70
N TYR A 158 28.31 -7.41 6.58
CA TYR A 158 27.90 -7.49 7.99
C TYR A 158 27.89 -6.11 8.66
N GLU A 159 28.89 -5.25 8.43
CA GLU A 159 28.94 -3.92 9.07
C GLU A 159 27.81 -3.01 8.60
N VAL A 160 27.45 -3.09 7.31
CA VAL A 160 26.33 -2.33 6.73
C VAL A 160 25.01 -2.83 7.30
N LEU A 161 24.81 -4.15 7.36
CA LEU A 161 23.63 -4.77 7.95
C LEU A 161 23.45 -4.36 9.42
N GLU A 162 24.52 -4.43 10.22
CA GLU A 162 24.48 -4.01 11.62
C GLU A 162 24.16 -2.52 11.74
N SER A 163 24.75 -1.68 10.88
CA SER A 163 24.50 -0.24 10.87
C SER A 163 23.04 0.09 10.53
N ILE A 164 22.46 -0.55 9.52
CA ILE A 164 21.04 -0.40 9.15
C ILE A 164 20.15 -0.87 10.31
N LEU A 165 20.37 -2.09 10.82
CA LEU A 165 19.49 -2.69 11.82
C LEU A 165 19.62 -2.05 13.21
N ASN A 166 20.71 -1.33 13.50
CA ASN A 166 20.79 -0.52 14.72
C ASN A 166 19.80 0.65 14.73
N CYS A 167 19.39 1.15 13.57
CA CYS A 167 18.26 2.09 13.45
C CYS A 167 16.90 1.41 13.73
N TYR A 168 16.86 0.08 13.68
CA TYR A 168 15.66 -0.72 13.87
C TYR A 168 15.37 -1.05 15.34
N THR A 169 15.49 -0.04 16.21
CA THR A 169 15.23 -0.19 17.64
C THR A 169 14.27 0.87 18.14
N HIS A 170 13.35 0.45 19.03
CA HIS A 170 12.43 1.33 19.75
C HIS A 170 13.25 2.37 20.54
N LYS A 171 13.04 3.66 20.27
CA LYS A 171 13.27 4.70 21.27
C LYS A 171 11.99 4.90 22.08
#